data_AF-A0AAW7XT70-F1
#
_entry.id   AF-A0AAW7XT70-F1
#
_cell.length_a   1.000
_cell.length_b   1.000
_cell.length_c   1.000
_cell.angle_alpha   90.00
_cell.angle_beta   90.00
_cell.angle_gamma   90.00
#
_symmetry.space_group_name_H-M   'P 1'
#
loop_
_entity.id
_entity.type
_entity.pdbx_description
1 polymer ?
#
loop_
_entity_poly.entity_id
_entity_poly.type
_entity_poly.pdbx_seq_one_letter_code
_entity_poly.pdbx_strand_id
1 'polypeptide(L)'
;MSHPLIERLTTEFGWPVLDTDHDVTEFTSRAGTHVLFVPGDAKRNLETADVAVILPELKIAFQGKFDCAVAGDAIETELRETTRVLKTPSLLFYRDGVFLAGIPKVRDWDDYMHRIVQILAMPTPQAA
;
A
#
# COMPACT_ATOMS: atom_id res chain seq x y z
N MET A 1 17.06 7.19 -6.92
CA MET A 1 17.40 7.92 -5.67
C MET A 1 16.18 7.83 -4.79
N SER A 2 16.10 6.74 -4.04
CA SER A 2 14.99 6.43 -3.13
C SER A 2 14.95 7.48 -2.02
N HIS A 3 13.75 7.88 -1.59
CA HIS A 3 13.59 8.86 -0.51
C HIS A 3 13.94 8.20 0.84
N PRO A 4 14.66 8.84 1.76
CA PRO A 4 15.16 8.21 2.99
C PRO A 4 14.04 7.58 3.83
N LEU A 5 12.85 8.20 3.88
CA LEU A 5 11.70 7.61 4.58
C LEU A 5 11.16 6.33 3.93
N ILE A 6 11.27 6.19 2.62
CA ILE A 6 10.91 4.94 1.92
C ILE A 6 11.97 3.88 2.21
N GLU A 7 13.25 4.26 2.24
CA GLU A 7 14.34 3.35 2.62
C GLU A 7 14.19 2.85 4.07
N ARG A 8 13.64 3.65 4.98
CA ARG A 8 13.33 3.20 6.34
C ARG A 8 12.28 2.09 6.37
N LEU A 9 11.28 2.13 5.49
CA LEU A 9 10.27 1.07 5.38
C LEU A 9 10.91 -0.28 5.04
N THR A 10 11.93 -0.28 4.20
CA THR A 10 12.58 -1.51 3.76
C THR A 10 13.69 -1.96 4.71
N THR A 11 14.47 -1.02 5.25
CA THR A 11 15.64 -1.30 6.10
C THR A 11 15.31 -1.49 7.58
N GLU A 12 14.44 -0.64 8.15
CA GLU A 12 14.08 -0.71 9.57
C GLU A 12 12.83 -1.57 9.81
N PHE A 13 11.80 -1.41 8.96
CA PHE A 13 10.56 -2.18 9.10
C PHE A 13 10.58 -3.52 8.34
N GLY A 14 11.60 -3.76 7.51
CA GLY A 14 11.80 -5.02 6.80
C GLY A 14 10.77 -5.28 5.69
N TRP A 15 10.11 -4.24 5.16
CA TRP A 15 9.08 -4.43 4.13
C TRP A 15 9.72 -4.72 2.77
N PRO A 16 9.21 -5.73 2.04
CA PRO A 16 9.72 -6.04 0.71
C PRO A 16 9.40 -4.91 -0.28
N VAL A 17 10.32 -4.70 -1.22
CA VAL A 17 10.09 -3.85 -2.40
C VAL A 17 9.68 -4.76 -3.54
N LEU A 18 8.50 -4.50 -4.11
CA LEU A 18 7.93 -5.30 -5.18
C LEU A 18 8.20 -4.59 -6.51
N ASP A 19 9.14 -5.10 -7.30
CA ASP A 19 9.53 -4.53 -8.59
C ASP A 19 8.89 -5.24 -9.80
N THR A 20 8.18 -6.35 -9.59
CA THR A 20 7.59 -7.16 -10.67
C THR A 20 6.16 -7.57 -10.33
N ASP A 21 5.33 -7.77 -11.35
CA ASP A 21 3.96 -8.28 -11.20
C ASP A 21 3.92 -9.64 -10.47
N HIS A 22 4.93 -10.49 -10.71
CA HIS A 22 5.06 -11.76 -10.00
C HIS A 22 5.22 -11.55 -8.50
N ASP A 23 6.06 -10.61 -8.09
CA ASP A 23 6.32 -10.32 -6.67
C ASP A 23 5.09 -9.67 -6.00
N VAL A 24 4.38 -8.79 -6.72
CA VAL A 24 3.06 -8.27 -6.31
C VAL A 24 2.07 -9.41 -6.11
N THR A 25 1.97 -10.33 -7.06
CA THR A 25 1.04 -11.46 -7.00
C THR A 25 1.38 -12.39 -5.83
N GLU A 26 2.65 -12.76 -5.67
CA GLU A 26 3.13 -13.60 -4.57
C GLU A 26 2.91 -12.98 -3.19
N PHE A 27 3.04 -11.66 -3.07
CA PHE A 27 2.77 -10.94 -1.82
C PHE A 27 1.27 -10.88 -1.53
N THR A 28 0.48 -10.44 -2.51
CA THR A 28 -0.96 -10.17 -2.34
C THR A 28 -1.81 -11.45 -2.26
N SER A 29 -1.34 -12.57 -2.81
CA SER A 29 -2.03 -13.86 -2.79
C SER A 29 -1.90 -14.62 -1.47
N ARG A 30 -1.07 -14.13 -0.54
CA ARG A 30 -0.96 -14.71 0.81
C ARG A 30 -2.29 -14.55 1.55
N ALA A 31 -2.55 -15.46 2.48
CA ALA A 31 -3.74 -15.38 3.30
C ALA A 31 -3.76 -14.06 4.11
N GLY A 32 -4.90 -13.37 4.08
CA GLY A 32 -5.09 -12.12 4.82
C GLY A 32 -4.99 -10.86 3.95
N THR A 33 -5.04 -9.70 4.60
CA THR A 33 -5.04 -8.39 3.92
C THR A 33 -3.62 -7.87 3.74
N HIS A 34 -3.33 -7.34 2.56
CA HIS A 34 -2.03 -6.83 2.17
C HIS A 34 -2.17 -5.41 1.67
N VAL A 35 -1.28 -4.52 2.10
CA VAL A 35 -1.25 -3.12 1.70
C VAL A 35 0.01 -2.87 0.89
N LEU A 36 -0.19 -2.46 -0.36
CA LEU A 36 0.89 -2.04 -1.24
C LEU A 36 0.96 -0.52 -1.27
N PHE A 37 2.07 0.03 -0.80
CA PHE A 37 2.35 1.46 -0.85
C PHE A 37 2.97 1.83 -2.19
N VAL A 38 2.30 2.70 -2.94
CA VAL A 38 2.81 3.26 -4.20
C VAL A 38 3.28 4.69 -3.92
N PRO A 39 4.60 4.89 -3.69
CA PRO A 39 5.12 6.20 -3.30
C PRO A 39 4.99 7.26 -4.40
N GLY A 40 5.07 6.89 -5.67
CA GLY A 40 5.23 7.81 -6.79
C GLY A 40 6.56 8.57 -6.75
N ASP A 41 6.62 9.69 -7.46
CA ASP A 41 7.80 10.57 -7.44
C ASP A 41 7.92 11.30 -6.09
N ALA A 42 8.61 10.66 -5.16
CA ALA A 42 8.85 11.16 -3.81
C ALA A 42 9.67 12.47 -3.75
N LYS A 43 10.33 12.88 -4.85
CA LYS A 43 11.01 14.18 -4.93
C LYS A 43 10.03 15.31 -5.26
N ARG A 44 8.95 14.99 -6.00
CA ARG A 44 7.91 15.95 -6.40
C ARG A 44 6.75 15.99 -5.41
N ASN A 45 6.42 14.86 -4.79
CA ASN A 45 5.33 14.73 -3.85
C ASN A 45 5.84 14.67 -2.41
N LEU A 46 5.75 15.80 -1.71
CA LEU A 46 6.08 15.87 -0.28
C LEU A 46 5.16 14.95 0.55
N GLU A 47 3.92 14.72 0.10
CA GLU A 47 2.97 13.81 0.74
C GLU A 47 3.49 12.36 0.86
N THR A 48 4.40 11.94 -0.03
CA THR A 48 4.95 10.57 0.00
C THR A 48 5.75 10.31 1.28
N ALA A 49 6.45 11.34 1.78
CA ALA A 49 7.15 11.29 3.05
C ALA A 49 6.19 11.08 4.22
N ASP A 50 5.08 11.82 4.24
CA ASP A 50 4.07 11.74 5.29
C ASP A 50 3.41 10.35 5.33
N VAL A 51 3.00 9.82 4.17
CA VAL A 51 2.40 8.48 4.09
C VAL A 51 3.39 7.40 4.55
N ALA A 52 4.68 7.51 4.20
CA ALA A 52 5.70 6.57 4.64
C ALA A 52 5.90 6.58 6.17
N VAL A 53 5.62 7.69 6.86
CA VAL A 53 5.67 7.78 8.33
C VAL A 53 4.38 7.26 8.97
N ILE A 54 3.23 7.57 8.36
CA ILE A 54 1.91 7.21 8.90
C ILE A 54 1.61 5.72 8.70
N LEU A 55 2.04 5.10 7.61
CA LEU A 55 1.70 3.71 7.29
C LEU A 55 2.16 2.69 8.35
N PRO A 56 3.39 2.77 8.91
CA PRO A 56 3.80 1.94 10.05
C PRO A 56 2.91 2.12 11.28
N GLU A 57 2.53 3.37 11.61
CA GLU A 57 1.64 3.67 12.74
C GLU A 57 0.26 3.06 12.52
N LEU A 58 -0.27 3.12 11.30
CA LEU A 58 -1.53 2.44 10.94
C LEU A 58 -1.41 0.93 11.12
N LYS A 59 -0.33 0.30 10.64
CA LYS A 59 -0.11 -1.15 10.84
C LYS A 59 -0.14 -1.53 12.31
N ILE A 60 0.45 -0.71 13.19
CA ILE A 60 0.43 -0.92 14.65
C ILE A 60 -0.97 -0.71 15.21
N ALA A 61 -1.67 0.36 14.83
CA ALA A 61 -3.02 0.67 15.29
C ALA A 61 -4.03 -0.44 14.94
N PHE A 62 -3.86 -1.08 13.79
CA PHE A 62 -4.64 -2.25 13.37
C PHE A 62 -4.06 -3.59 13.86
N GLN A 63 -3.11 -3.58 14.80
CA GLN A 63 -2.49 -4.76 15.41
C GLN A 63 -1.94 -5.77 14.39
N GLY A 64 -1.42 -5.29 13.26
CA GLY A 64 -0.92 -6.16 12.20
C GLY A 64 -1.99 -6.97 11.47
N LYS A 65 -3.24 -6.50 11.42
CA LYS A 65 -4.31 -7.13 10.60
C LYS A 65 -4.03 -7.13 9.10
N PHE A 66 -3.02 -6.38 8.67
CA PHE A 66 -2.51 -6.40 7.31
C PHE A 66 -0.98 -6.30 7.29
N ASP A 67 -0.39 -6.88 6.25
CA ASP A 67 1.01 -6.72 5.92
C ASP A 67 1.22 -5.55 4.96
N CYS A 68 2.45 -5.03 4.92
CA CYS A 68 2.80 -3.88 4.08
C CYS A 68 3.99 -4.21 3.17
N ALA A 69 3.92 -3.69 1.96
CA ALA A 69 5.01 -3.73 0.98
C ALA A 69 5.12 -2.39 0.26
N VAL A 70 6.27 -2.13 -0.35
CA VAL A 70 6.53 -0.93 -1.15
C VAL A 70 6.56 -1.31 -2.62
N ALA A 71 5.79 -0.63 -3.47
CA ALA A 71 5.90 -0.79 -4.91
C ALA A 71 7.18 -0.12 -5.43
N GLY A 72 7.96 -0.86 -6.21
CA GLY A 72 9.10 -0.34 -6.94
C GLY A 72 8.66 0.46 -8.17
N ASP A 73 9.52 1.38 -8.62
CA ASP A 73 9.27 2.30 -9.76
C ASP A 73 8.84 1.54 -11.03
N ALA A 74 9.38 0.33 -11.23
CA ALA A 74 9.12 -0.51 -12.40
C ALA A 74 7.65 -0.96 -12.52
N ILE A 75 6.95 -1.14 -11.39
CA ILE A 75 5.57 -1.67 -11.35
C ILE A 75 4.53 -0.60 -11.00
N GLU A 76 4.94 0.58 -10.52
CA GLU A 76 4.02 1.64 -10.10
C GLU A 76 3.03 2.04 -11.19
N THR A 77 3.49 2.18 -12.43
CA THR A 77 2.64 2.59 -13.54
C THR A 77 1.56 1.55 -13.82
N GLU A 78 1.95 0.28 -13.90
CA GLU A 78 1.03 -0.83 -14.14
C GLU A 78 0.00 -0.98 -13.01
N LEU A 79 0.43 -0.89 -11.74
CA LEU A 79 -0.47 -0.93 -10.59
C LEU A 79 -1.51 0.20 -10.64
N ARG A 80 -1.09 1.41 -11.00
CA ARG A 80 -2.00 2.56 -11.09
C ARG A 80 -3.04 2.38 -12.19
N GLU A 81 -2.66 1.82 -13.33
CA GLU A 81 -3.56 1.56 -14.44
C GLU A 81 -4.53 0.42 -14.15
N THR A 82 -4.03 -0.70 -13.61
CA THR A 82 -4.85 -1.89 -13.30
C THR A 82 -5.84 -1.63 -12.17
N THR A 83 -5.41 -0.98 -11.09
CA THR A 83 -6.28 -0.63 -9.95
C THR A 83 -7.12 0.63 -10.21
N ARG A 84 -6.83 1.37 -11.28
CA ARG A 84 -7.40 2.70 -11.59
C ARG A 84 -7.13 3.76 -10.51
N VAL A 85 -6.18 3.54 -9.61
CA VAL A 85 -5.76 4.49 -8.57
C VAL A 85 -4.64 5.35 -9.13
N LEU A 86 -5.01 6.31 -9.97
CA LEU A 86 -4.04 7.11 -10.75
C LEU A 86 -3.24 8.12 -9.92
N LYS A 87 -3.68 8.46 -8.70
CA LYS A 87 -3.05 9.48 -7.86
C LYS A 87 -2.05 8.84 -6.90
N THR A 88 -0.83 9.38 -6.86
CA THR A 88 0.22 9.02 -5.90
C THR A 88 0.48 10.16 -4.91
N PRO A 89 0.97 9.88 -3.69
CA PRO A 89 1.13 8.55 -3.11
C PRO A 89 -0.22 7.82 -2.91
N SER A 90 -0.24 6.49 -2.91
CA SER A 90 -1.46 5.71 -2.65
C SER A 90 -1.19 4.42 -1.89
N LEU A 91 -2.23 3.97 -1.16
CA LEU A 91 -2.26 2.67 -0.48
C LEU A 91 -3.27 1.78 -1.17
N LEU A 92 -2.81 0.66 -1.72
CA LEU A 92 -3.64 -0.33 -2.41
C LEU A 92 -3.87 -1.52 -1.49
N PHE A 93 -5.13 -1.85 -1.23
CA PHE A 93 -5.51 -2.95 -0.36
C PHE A 93 -5.88 -4.17 -1.21
N TYR A 94 -5.27 -5.29 -0.89
CA TYR A 94 -5.53 -6.59 -1.46
C TYR A 94 -5.92 -7.56 -0.37
N ARG A 95 -6.68 -8.60 -0.72
CA ARG A 95 -6.90 -9.74 0.15
C ARG A 95 -7.04 -10.99 -0.70
N ASP A 96 -6.26 -12.01 -0.37
CA ASP A 96 -6.24 -13.30 -1.09
C ASP A 96 -6.08 -13.11 -2.62
N GLY A 97 -5.18 -12.21 -3.02
CA GLY A 97 -4.88 -11.89 -4.43
C GLY A 97 -5.88 -10.94 -5.11
N VAL A 98 -6.96 -10.55 -4.43
CA VAL A 98 -8.00 -9.69 -5.00
C VAL A 98 -7.84 -8.25 -4.53
N PHE A 99 -7.82 -7.30 -5.47
CA PHE A 99 -7.85 -5.88 -5.15
C PHE A 99 -9.19 -5.49 -4.52
N LEU A 100 -9.14 -4.89 -3.33
CA LEU A 100 -10.32 -4.43 -2.60
C LEU A 100 -10.60 -2.95 -2.86
N ALA A 101 -9.62 -2.09 -2.57
CA ALA A 101 -9.76 -0.64 -2.64
C ALA A 101 -8.40 0.05 -2.63
N GLY A 102 -8.38 1.30 -3.13
CA GLY A 102 -7.23 2.18 -3.02
C GLY A 102 -7.54 3.45 -2.24
N ILE A 103 -6.62 3.88 -1.40
CA ILE A 103 -6.65 5.18 -0.73
C ILE A 103 -5.59 6.07 -1.38
N PRO A 104 -5.96 6.94 -2.33
CA PRO A 104 -5.04 7.90 -2.90
C PRO A 104 -4.85 9.10 -1.97
N LYS A 105 -3.66 9.70 -2.07
CA LYS A 105 -3.16 10.89 -1.37
C LYS A 105 -2.98 10.69 0.14
N VAL A 106 -2.24 11.61 0.76
CA VAL A 106 -2.21 11.68 2.22
C VAL A 106 -3.57 12.10 2.75
N ARG A 107 -3.94 11.58 3.91
CA ARG A 107 -5.21 11.86 4.58
C ARG A 107 -4.99 12.07 6.06
N ASP A 108 -5.98 12.68 6.70
CA ASP A 108 -6.00 12.79 8.15
C ASP A 108 -6.17 11.41 8.80
N TRP A 109 -5.65 11.27 10.02
CA TRP A 109 -5.65 10.02 10.77
C TRP A 109 -7.05 9.40 10.89
N ASP A 110 -8.06 10.21 11.22
CA ASP A 110 -9.43 9.74 11.39
C ASP A 110 -10.02 9.15 10.09
N ASP A 111 -9.75 9.77 8.93
CA ASP A 111 -10.20 9.26 7.63
C ASP A 111 -9.49 7.93 7.27
N TYR A 112 -8.21 7.78 7.61
CA TYR A 112 -7.52 6.49 7.48
C TYR A 112 -8.17 5.42 8.35
N MET A 113 -8.41 5.71 9.63
CA MET A 113 -9.04 4.75 10.54
C MET A 113 -10.41 4.31 10.03
N HIS A 114 -11.26 5.26 9.63
CA HIS A 114 -12.58 4.98 9.09
C HIS A 114 -12.54 4.16 7.79
N ARG A 115 -11.70 4.55 6.83
CA ARG A 115 -11.60 3.85 5.54
C ARG A 115 -11.02 2.45 5.67
N ILE A 116 -9.95 2.29 6.45
CA ILE A 116 -9.29 1.00 6.61
C ILE A 116 -10.24 0.01 7.29
N VAL A 117 -10.98 0.43 8.33
CA VAL A 117 -12.03 -0.40 8.93
C VAL A 117 -13.07 -0.83 7.90
N GLN A 118 -13.53 0.09 7.06
CA GLN A 118 -14.48 -0.24 5.99
C GLN A 118 -13.89 -1.26 5.01
N ILE A 119 -12.66 -1.04 4.52
CA ILE A 119 -11.99 -1.93 3.56
C ILE A 119 -11.78 -3.33 4.16
N LEU A 120 -11.32 -3.41 5.41
CA LEU A 120 -11.13 -4.69 6.10
C LEU A 120 -12.44 -5.45 6.30
N ALA A 121 -13.57 -4.74 6.43
CA ALA A 121 -14.90 -5.32 6.56
C ALA A 121 -15.55 -5.69 5.20
N MET A 122 -15.03 -5.21 4.07
CA MET A 122 -15.53 -5.61 2.74
C MET A 122 -15.36 -7.12 2.58
N PRO A 123 -16.28 -7.85 1.95
CA PRO A 123 -16.06 -9.24 1.54
C PRO A 123 -15.10 -9.30 0.35
N THR A 124 -14.36 -10.40 0.20
CA THR A 124 -13.53 -10.59 -1.00
C THR A 124 -14.53 -10.86 -2.12
N PRO A 125 -14.46 -10.16 -3.27
CA PRO A 125 -15.26 -10.50 -4.42
C PRO A 125 -15.09 -12.00 -4.70
N GLN A 126 -16.15 -12.77 -4.46
CA GLN A 126 -16.09 -14.20 -4.67
C GLN A 126 -15.96 -14.42 -6.16
N ALA A 127 -14.82 -14.96 -6.60
CA ALA A 127 -14.69 -15.45 -7.96
C ALA A 127 -15.76 -16.54 -8.13
N ALA A 128 -16.78 -16.22 -8.93
CA ALA A 128 -17.88 -17.12 -9.27
C ALA A 128 -17.38 -18.28 -10.13
#